data_AF-A0A1G9J8P3-F1
#
_entry.id   AF-A0A1G9J8P3-F1
#
_cell.length_a   1.000
_cell.length_b   1.000
_cell.length_c   1.000
_cell.angle_alpha   90.00
_cell.angle_beta   90.00
_cell.angle_gamma   90.00
#
_symmetry.space_group_name_H-M   'P 1'
#
loop_
_entity.id
_entity.type
_entity.pdbx_description
1 polymer ?
#
loop_
_entity_poly.entity_id
_entity_poly.type
_entity_poly.pdbx_seq_one_letter_code
_entity_poly.pdbx_strand_id
1 'polypeptide(L)'
;MLKAVGCCWISKLVSILLWSAFLFFSACTVKRSIVPPEVPGHTMGSVPGERQTTSLKIVRLKESLISSAFQRALELKKEDVETSGWLGRYYKDHDYQLILQDRYFSEKQLEVLMTYLDSAVRHGLNPEIFYAAEIRNLWQKMEDVKPENTRDAYRDKVRMEVLLAASLIKYSRAMQYGMVKPDSLYANYFVATRSPDSSMAIKIFAIRDLKSYLDSIQPKSPQYLALQKALQMGAGTKVMSKAEADLVIKINLERLRWKNKPAAIKYVSVNIPDFSLEVIDQGKVIIQMKVCVGEGRNKDYKNLLSNDPDTGLVRDQPIARETPQLSSIIHSVQVNPIWNIPASIARAEIAKYVASDPDYLSDNDIDVYKDGKLVSAEVIDWEQVDHYSFKQRPGEQNSLGKIKFLFNNNSSVYLHDTPVKSAFKKTNRAISHGCVRVEKPLELAFALFGKGKTYDQIKRAMENAYPRAKNISLPVKIPVYLNYLTAWADVKGNLQLRKDVYGLDMVLYSYMKNHQLIPLEDLSSANN
;
A
#
# COMPACT_ATOMS: atom_id res chain seq x y z
N MET A 1 6.90 58.59 -25.05
CA MET A 1 7.89 59.25 -25.93
C MET A 1 9.00 59.83 -25.05
N LEU A 2 10.24 59.92 -25.56
CA LEU A 2 11.44 60.59 -24.97
C LEU A 2 11.89 60.03 -23.59
N LYS A 3 13.11 59.52 -23.31
CA LYS A 3 14.53 59.69 -23.74
C LYS A 3 15.34 60.84 -23.10
N ALA A 4 16.13 60.48 -22.08
CA ALA A 4 17.53 60.90 -21.76
C ALA A 4 18.11 59.78 -20.84
N VAL A 5 19.31 59.18 -20.97
CA VAL A 5 20.71 59.65 -21.12
C VAL A 5 21.24 60.32 -19.85
N GLY A 6 22.35 59.88 -19.20
CA GLY A 6 23.15 58.66 -19.41
C GLY A 6 24.45 58.53 -18.55
N CYS A 7 24.89 57.28 -18.35
CA CYS A 7 26.26 56.74 -18.19
C CYS A 7 27.38 57.36 -17.29
N CYS A 8 27.79 56.59 -16.25
CA CYS A 8 29.15 56.30 -15.74
C CYS A 8 30.15 57.36 -15.19
N TRP A 9 30.96 56.89 -14.20
CA TRP A 9 32.41 57.05 -13.87
C TRP A 9 32.57 56.74 -12.35
N ILE A 10 33.28 55.68 -11.89
CA ILE A 10 34.74 55.47 -11.74
C ILE A 10 35.38 56.42 -10.69
N SER A 11 36.10 56.02 -9.62
CA SER A 11 36.40 54.73 -8.93
C SER A 11 37.21 54.95 -7.61
N LYS A 12 37.58 53.88 -6.85
CA LYS A 12 38.62 53.78 -5.76
C LYS A 12 38.29 54.38 -4.36
N LEU A 13 38.95 54.02 -3.23
CA LEU A 13 39.39 52.71 -2.64
C LEU A 13 40.08 52.96 -1.24
N VAL A 14 40.09 51.96 -0.32
CA VAL A 14 40.97 51.79 0.90
C VAL A 14 40.73 52.76 2.10
N SER A 15 40.93 52.45 3.42
CA SER A 15 40.89 51.26 4.34
C SER A 15 41.15 51.73 5.82
N ILE A 16 41.25 50.81 6.82
CA ILE A 16 41.89 50.95 8.19
C ILE A 16 41.09 51.79 9.23
N LEU A 17 40.82 51.45 10.52
CA LEU A 17 40.98 50.31 11.49
C LEU A 17 39.60 50.07 12.22
N LEU A 18 39.28 49.12 13.14
CA LEU A 18 39.93 48.15 14.07
C LEU A 18 40.12 48.59 15.57
N TRP A 19 40.24 47.59 16.49
CA TRP A 19 40.24 47.61 18.00
C TRP A 19 38.86 47.79 18.68
N SER A 20 38.49 47.21 19.85
CA SER A 20 39.04 46.15 20.76
C SER A 20 38.06 45.91 21.95
N ALA A 21 38.01 44.81 22.74
CA ALA A 21 38.40 43.39 22.60
C ALA A 21 37.93 42.52 23.81
N PHE A 22 37.50 41.25 23.55
CA PHE A 22 37.56 40.01 24.39
C PHE A 22 37.08 39.86 25.87
N LEU A 23 36.43 38.70 26.15
CA LEU A 23 36.67 37.67 27.22
C LEU A 23 35.55 36.59 27.12
N PHE A 24 35.78 35.32 26.69
CA PHE A 24 36.21 34.11 27.43
C PHE A 24 35.33 33.71 28.63
N PHE A 25 34.97 32.44 28.91
CA PHE A 25 35.45 31.09 28.52
C PHE A 25 34.33 30.28 27.80
N SER A 26 34.50 29.26 26.93
CA SER A 26 35.45 28.14 26.70
C SER A 26 34.86 26.77 27.09
N ALA A 27 34.53 25.94 26.09
CA ALA A 27 34.17 24.52 26.24
C ALA A 27 34.45 23.74 24.93
N CYS A 28 34.76 22.45 25.04
CA CYS A 28 35.46 21.64 24.03
C CYS A 28 34.81 21.49 22.63
N THR A 29 35.69 21.36 21.63
CA THR A 29 35.37 20.98 20.25
C THR A 29 34.96 19.52 20.06
N VAL A 30 33.87 19.28 19.32
CA VAL A 30 33.84 18.24 18.25
C VAL A 30 32.99 18.75 17.07
N LYS A 31 33.62 19.25 16.00
CA LYS A 31 32.93 19.44 14.70
C LYS A 31 32.94 18.12 13.93
N ARG A 32 31.96 17.24 14.16
CA ARG A 32 31.66 16.16 13.21
C ARG A 32 30.86 16.74 12.04
N SER A 33 31.48 16.78 10.86
CA SER A 33 30.73 16.93 9.61
C SER A 33 29.80 15.73 9.48
N ILE A 34 28.49 15.97 9.27
CA ILE A 34 27.54 14.90 9.01
C ILE A 34 27.62 14.58 7.52
N VAL A 35 28.67 13.85 7.16
CA VAL A 35 28.73 13.12 5.88
C VAL A 35 27.62 12.07 5.93
N PRO A 36 26.73 11.97 4.91
CA PRO A 36 25.77 10.87 4.86
C PRO A 36 26.56 9.54 4.81
N PRO A 37 26.08 8.47 5.47
CA PRO A 37 26.78 7.20 5.45
C PRO A 37 26.93 6.73 3.99
N GLU A 38 28.14 6.38 3.59
CA GLU A 38 28.39 5.78 2.29
C GLU A 38 27.53 4.53 2.14
N VAL A 39 26.72 4.49 1.09
CA VAL A 39 25.97 3.28 0.74
C VAL A 39 27.02 2.24 0.34
N PRO A 40 27.08 1.06 1.01
CA PRO A 40 28.05 0.04 0.65
C PRO A 40 27.90 -0.33 -0.83
N GLY A 41 28.96 -0.11 -1.61
CA GLY A 41 28.97 -0.45 -3.02
C GLY A 41 28.68 -1.94 -3.20
N HIS A 42 27.87 -2.30 -4.20
CA HIS A 42 27.53 -3.69 -4.51
C HIS A 42 28.71 -4.44 -5.17
N THR A 43 29.81 -4.61 -4.44
CA THR A 43 30.91 -5.50 -4.81
C THR A 43 30.49 -6.95 -4.56
N MET A 44 29.88 -7.58 -5.56
CA MET A 44 29.76 -9.04 -5.56
C MET A 44 31.15 -9.67 -5.70
N GLY A 45 31.35 -10.85 -5.08
CA GLY A 45 32.63 -11.55 -5.10
C GLY A 45 33.07 -11.94 -6.52
N SER A 46 34.39 -12.03 -6.72
CA SER A 46 35.01 -12.42 -7.98
C SER A 46 34.58 -13.82 -8.45
N VAL A 47 34.07 -13.93 -9.68
CA VAL A 47 33.76 -15.22 -10.32
C VAL A 47 35.07 -15.94 -10.69
N PRO A 48 35.24 -17.24 -10.38
CA PRO A 48 36.43 -17.99 -10.79
C PRO A 48 36.35 -18.43 -12.26
N GLY A 49 37.40 -18.13 -13.02
CA GLY A 49 37.72 -18.79 -14.31
C GLY A 49 36.96 -18.27 -15.53
N GLU A 50 37.71 -17.95 -16.58
CA GLU A 50 37.15 -17.78 -17.92
C GLU A 50 36.75 -19.14 -18.50
N ARG A 51 35.57 -19.22 -19.12
CA ARG A 51 35.20 -20.27 -20.06
C ARG A 51 34.69 -19.60 -21.33
N GLN A 52 35.15 -20.09 -22.49
CA GLN A 52 34.73 -19.57 -23.79
C GLN A 52 33.27 -19.92 -24.07
N THR A 53 32.47 -18.92 -24.45
CA THR A 53 31.06 -19.10 -24.83
C THR A 53 30.94 -19.52 -26.29
N THR A 54 30.58 -20.78 -26.55
CA THR A 54 30.28 -21.27 -27.90
C THR A 54 28.97 -20.69 -28.42
N SER A 55 29.04 -19.82 -29.42
CA SER A 55 27.86 -19.22 -30.05
C SER A 55 27.00 -20.28 -30.76
N LEU A 56 25.79 -20.50 -30.24
CA LEU A 56 24.81 -21.43 -30.80
C LEU A 56 24.29 -20.93 -32.15
N LYS A 57 24.92 -21.35 -33.25
CA LYS A 57 24.48 -21.00 -34.61
C LYS A 57 22.98 -21.29 -34.82
N ILE A 58 22.28 -20.30 -35.37
CA ILE A 58 20.87 -20.40 -35.76
C ILE A 58 20.78 -21.28 -37.02
N VAL A 59 19.81 -22.20 -37.04
CA VAL A 59 19.49 -23.01 -38.22
C VAL A 59 17.99 -22.86 -38.49
N ARG A 60 17.63 -22.55 -39.74
CA ARG A 60 16.23 -22.33 -40.14
C ARG A 60 15.48 -23.66 -40.28
N LEU A 61 14.57 -23.94 -39.34
CA LEU A 61 13.48 -24.88 -39.56
C LEU A 61 12.49 -24.35 -40.61
N LYS A 62 11.67 -25.26 -41.17
CA LYS A 62 10.46 -24.85 -41.90
C LYS A 62 9.47 -24.20 -40.94
N GLU A 63 8.86 -23.11 -41.37
CA GLU A 63 7.93 -22.25 -40.61
C GLU A 63 6.82 -23.01 -39.88
N SER A 64 6.23 -24.03 -40.52
CA SER A 64 5.20 -24.89 -39.94
C SER A 64 5.66 -25.74 -38.73
N LEU A 65 6.96 -26.08 -38.67
CA LEU A 65 7.57 -26.73 -37.50
C LEU A 65 7.88 -25.73 -36.38
N ILE A 66 8.16 -24.48 -36.72
CA ILE A 66 8.42 -23.40 -35.75
C ILE A 66 7.10 -23.01 -35.08
N SER A 67 6.05 -22.70 -35.84
CA SER A 67 4.73 -22.30 -35.31
C SER A 67 4.14 -23.37 -34.40
N SER A 68 4.23 -24.66 -34.78
CA SER A 68 3.74 -25.78 -33.95
C SER A 68 4.64 -26.12 -32.75
N ALA A 69 5.91 -25.69 -32.74
CA ALA A 69 6.74 -25.69 -31.54
C ALA A 69 6.39 -24.53 -30.60
N PHE A 70 6.15 -23.32 -31.13
CA PHE A 70 5.71 -22.16 -30.34
C PHE A 70 4.36 -22.37 -29.68
N GLN A 71 3.38 -22.93 -30.40
CA GLN A 71 2.07 -23.27 -29.84
C GLN A 71 2.17 -24.14 -28.58
N ARG A 72 3.11 -25.10 -28.55
CA ARG A 72 3.38 -25.95 -27.38
C ARG A 72 4.22 -25.25 -26.32
N ALA A 73 5.21 -24.44 -26.71
CA ALA A 73 6.00 -23.67 -25.76
C ALA A 73 5.12 -22.68 -24.95
N LEU A 74 4.04 -22.18 -25.57
CA LEU A 74 3.00 -21.34 -24.98
C LEU A 74 2.04 -22.07 -24.04
N GLU A 75 2.18 -23.40 -23.86
CA GLU A 75 1.58 -24.16 -22.75
C GLU A 75 2.30 -23.79 -21.44
N LEU A 76 2.03 -22.56 -20.96
CA LEU A 76 2.47 -22.04 -19.67
C LEU A 76 1.60 -22.56 -18.52
N LYS A 77 1.97 -22.23 -17.28
CA LYS A 77 1.14 -22.51 -16.10
C LYS A 77 -0.24 -21.84 -16.27
N LYS A 78 -1.30 -22.47 -15.78
CA LYS A 78 -2.71 -22.10 -16.07
C LYS A 78 -3.06 -20.66 -15.67
N GLU A 79 -2.32 -20.11 -14.72
CA GLU A 79 -2.44 -18.76 -14.19
C GLU A 79 -1.87 -17.69 -15.14
N ASP A 80 -1.05 -18.09 -16.12
CA ASP A 80 -0.40 -17.23 -17.11
C ASP A 80 -1.06 -17.29 -18.51
N VAL A 81 -2.31 -17.77 -18.62
CA VAL A 81 -3.03 -17.91 -19.90
C VAL A 81 -3.25 -16.58 -20.64
N GLU A 82 -3.43 -15.46 -19.92
CA GLU A 82 -3.42 -14.13 -20.55
C GLU A 82 -2.06 -13.83 -21.20
N THR A 83 -0.97 -14.22 -20.52
CA THR A 83 0.41 -14.03 -20.99
C THR A 83 0.66 -14.84 -22.26
N SER A 84 0.33 -16.14 -22.28
CA SER A 84 0.52 -16.95 -23.49
C SER A 84 -0.36 -16.46 -24.66
N GLY A 85 -1.59 -16.03 -24.38
CA GLY A 85 -2.54 -15.53 -25.39
C GLY A 85 -2.14 -14.22 -26.07
N TRP A 86 -1.30 -13.37 -25.46
CA TRP A 86 -0.69 -12.22 -26.17
C TRP A 86 0.71 -12.54 -26.69
N LEU A 87 1.51 -13.32 -25.95
CA LEU A 87 2.88 -13.67 -26.33
C LEU A 87 2.93 -14.48 -27.63
N GLY A 88 1.95 -15.37 -27.85
CA GLY A 88 1.79 -16.10 -29.11
C GLY A 88 1.38 -15.24 -30.30
N ARG A 89 0.70 -14.12 -30.08
CA ARG A 89 0.48 -13.10 -31.12
C ARG A 89 1.76 -12.32 -31.39
N TYR A 90 2.42 -11.82 -30.34
CA TYR A 90 3.68 -11.09 -30.46
C TYR A 90 4.73 -11.86 -31.29
N TYR A 91 5.00 -13.13 -30.97
CA TYR A 91 5.94 -13.92 -31.76
C TYR A 91 5.46 -14.24 -33.18
N LYS A 92 4.15 -14.46 -33.40
CA LYS A 92 3.60 -14.62 -34.76
C LYS A 92 3.82 -13.35 -35.60
N ASP A 93 3.64 -12.18 -35.01
CA ASP A 93 3.81 -10.87 -35.66
C ASP A 93 5.30 -10.48 -35.84
N HIS A 94 6.24 -11.31 -35.37
CA HIS A 94 7.70 -11.17 -35.50
C HIS A 94 8.35 -12.44 -36.08
N ASP A 95 7.67 -13.14 -36.99
CA ASP A 95 8.16 -14.34 -37.72
C ASP A 95 8.73 -15.46 -36.83
N TYR A 96 8.25 -15.56 -35.59
CA TYR A 96 8.71 -16.51 -34.57
C TYR A 96 10.23 -16.44 -34.25
N GLN A 97 10.83 -15.24 -34.35
CA GLN A 97 12.25 -15.01 -34.04
C GLN A 97 12.57 -15.18 -32.54
N LEU A 98 13.80 -15.63 -32.23
CA LEU A 98 14.28 -15.91 -30.86
C LEU A 98 14.94 -14.67 -30.23
N ILE A 99 14.18 -13.57 -30.19
CA ILE A 99 14.64 -12.20 -29.90
C ILE A 99 15.38 -12.07 -28.57
N LEU A 100 15.01 -12.87 -27.55
CA LEU A 100 15.62 -12.81 -26.23
C LEU A 100 16.89 -13.68 -26.12
N GLN A 101 16.90 -14.87 -26.71
CA GLN A 101 18.12 -15.69 -26.79
C GLN A 101 19.22 -14.99 -27.60
N ASP A 102 18.90 -14.45 -28.77
CA ASP A 102 19.83 -13.73 -29.65
C ASP A 102 20.48 -12.49 -28.96
N ARG A 103 19.96 -12.07 -27.81
CA ARG A 103 20.43 -10.92 -27.03
C ARG A 103 21.06 -11.27 -25.68
N TYR A 104 20.52 -12.26 -24.97
CA TYR A 104 20.91 -12.55 -23.58
C TYR A 104 21.79 -13.79 -23.42
N PHE A 105 21.98 -14.59 -24.48
CA PHE A 105 22.88 -15.76 -24.45
C PHE A 105 24.34 -15.37 -24.75
N SER A 106 24.56 -14.18 -25.32
CA SER A 106 25.83 -13.47 -25.25
C SER A 106 26.05 -12.86 -23.85
N GLU A 107 27.31 -12.78 -23.42
CA GLU A 107 27.76 -11.91 -22.32
C GLU A 107 27.11 -12.14 -20.94
N LYS A 108 26.88 -13.42 -20.56
CA LYS A 108 26.45 -13.83 -19.20
C LYS A 108 25.12 -13.22 -18.73
N GLN A 109 24.30 -12.61 -19.59
CA GLN A 109 23.08 -11.93 -19.15
C GLN A 109 22.03 -12.89 -18.56
N LEU A 110 22.09 -14.19 -18.87
CA LEU A 110 21.29 -15.20 -18.17
C LEU A 110 21.73 -15.43 -16.71
N GLU A 111 23.04 -15.43 -16.40
CA GLU A 111 23.55 -15.48 -15.01
C GLU A 111 22.99 -14.31 -14.19
N VAL A 112 22.95 -13.13 -14.82
CA VAL A 112 22.32 -11.93 -14.26
C VAL A 112 20.84 -12.17 -13.98
N LEU A 113 20.05 -12.60 -14.98
CA LEU A 113 18.62 -12.88 -14.78
C LEU A 113 18.37 -13.84 -13.63
N MET A 114 19.04 -15.00 -13.62
CA MET A 114 18.87 -16.01 -12.57
C MET A 114 19.18 -15.44 -11.18
N THR A 115 20.18 -14.57 -11.05
CA THR A 115 20.50 -13.88 -9.79
C THR A 115 19.34 -13.04 -9.24
N TYR A 116 18.56 -12.38 -10.09
CA TYR A 116 17.37 -11.62 -9.67
C TYR A 116 16.15 -12.52 -9.39
N LEU A 117 16.00 -13.63 -10.13
CA LEU A 117 14.93 -14.62 -9.89
C LEU A 117 15.13 -15.37 -8.57
N ASP A 118 16.34 -15.87 -8.32
CA ASP A 118 16.69 -16.55 -7.07
C ASP A 118 16.64 -15.57 -5.87
N SER A 119 16.93 -14.28 -6.10
CA SER A 119 16.73 -13.23 -5.11
C SER A 119 15.26 -12.95 -4.76
N ALA A 120 14.27 -13.50 -5.49
CA ALA A 120 12.84 -13.24 -5.23
C ALA A 120 12.39 -13.59 -3.80
N VAL A 121 13.06 -14.53 -3.12
CA VAL A 121 12.81 -14.85 -1.70
C VAL A 121 13.00 -13.62 -0.80
N ARG A 122 13.94 -12.72 -1.13
CA ARG A 122 14.16 -11.44 -0.42
C ARG A 122 12.99 -10.45 -0.59
N HIS A 123 12.07 -10.74 -1.49
CA HIS A 123 10.86 -9.96 -1.76
C HIS A 123 9.62 -10.68 -1.18
N GLY A 124 9.81 -11.77 -0.45
CA GLY A 124 8.73 -12.63 0.04
C GLY A 124 8.03 -13.41 -1.07
N LEU A 125 8.71 -13.67 -2.19
CA LEU A 125 8.15 -14.34 -3.37
C LEU A 125 8.90 -15.64 -3.69
N ASN A 126 8.17 -16.61 -4.23
CA ASN A 126 8.70 -17.89 -4.68
C ASN A 126 9.45 -17.72 -6.03
N PRO A 127 10.72 -18.17 -6.18
CA PRO A 127 11.39 -18.17 -7.49
C PRO A 127 10.64 -18.98 -8.58
N GLU A 128 9.92 -20.03 -8.20
CA GLU A 128 9.29 -20.95 -9.15
C GLU A 128 8.03 -20.41 -9.85
N ILE A 129 7.45 -19.32 -9.35
CA ILE A 129 6.42 -18.59 -10.11
C ILE A 129 7.00 -17.82 -11.30
N PHE A 130 8.33 -17.61 -11.33
CA PHE A 130 9.08 -17.00 -12.42
C PHE A 130 9.83 -18.01 -13.30
N TYR A 131 9.45 -19.29 -13.25
CA TYR A 131 10.01 -20.36 -14.09
C TYR A 131 11.52 -20.62 -13.87
N ALA A 132 12.04 -20.29 -12.68
CA ALA A 132 13.48 -20.35 -12.38
C ALA A 132 14.09 -21.75 -12.57
N ALA A 133 13.50 -22.82 -12.01
CA ALA A 133 14.01 -24.18 -12.25
C ALA A 133 13.84 -24.63 -13.71
N GLU A 134 12.73 -24.30 -14.37
CA GLU A 134 12.51 -24.67 -15.78
C GLU A 134 13.58 -24.05 -16.71
N ILE A 135 13.90 -22.77 -16.51
CA ILE A 135 14.95 -22.06 -17.26
C ILE A 135 16.32 -22.66 -16.95
N ARG A 136 16.65 -22.89 -15.67
CA ARG A 136 17.94 -23.46 -15.24
C ARG A 136 18.18 -24.86 -15.84
N ASN A 137 17.16 -25.72 -15.78
CA ASN A 137 17.25 -27.10 -16.27
C ASN A 137 17.37 -27.14 -17.81
N LEU A 138 16.65 -26.28 -18.53
CA LEU A 138 16.78 -26.17 -19.99
C LEU A 138 18.14 -25.58 -20.41
N TRP A 139 18.69 -24.62 -19.66
CA TRP A 139 20.03 -24.09 -19.92
C TRP A 139 21.10 -25.17 -19.80
N GLN A 140 21.12 -25.92 -18.69
CA GLN A 140 22.07 -27.03 -18.49
C GLN A 140 21.96 -28.07 -19.60
N LYS A 141 20.72 -28.49 -19.95
CA LYS A 141 20.45 -29.40 -21.07
C LYS A 141 20.98 -28.86 -22.41
N MET A 142 20.99 -27.55 -22.62
CA MET A 142 21.49 -26.90 -23.83
C MET A 142 23.01 -26.66 -23.84
N GLU A 143 23.69 -26.71 -22.68
CA GLU A 143 25.16 -26.72 -22.57
C GLU A 143 25.75 -28.13 -22.75
N ASP A 144 25.13 -29.15 -22.15
CA ASP A 144 25.62 -30.55 -22.19
C ASP A 144 25.44 -31.22 -23.57
N VAL A 145 24.48 -30.76 -24.37
CA VAL A 145 24.15 -31.34 -25.68
C VAL A 145 24.96 -30.68 -26.79
N LYS A 146 25.73 -31.50 -27.53
CA LYS A 146 26.43 -31.07 -28.75
C LYS A 146 25.44 -30.42 -29.74
N PRO A 147 25.88 -29.44 -30.57
CA PRO A 147 25.01 -28.70 -31.50
C PRO A 147 24.57 -29.56 -32.69
N GLU A 148 23.67 -30.51 -32.43
CA GLU A 148 23.05 -31.41 -33.39
C GLU A 148 21.67 -30.89 -33.79
N ASN A 149 21.35 -30.88 -35.09
CA ASN A 149 20.13 -30.27 -35.64
C ASN A 149 18.87 -31.13 -35.42
N THR A 150 18.71 -31.70 -34.23
CA THR A 150 17.58 -32.56 -33.85
C THR A 150 16.31 -31.73 -33.65
N ARG A 151 15.14 -32.36 -33.87
CA ARG A 151 13.82 -31.73 -33.67
C ARG A 151 13.65 -31.17 -32.24
N ASP A 152 14.25 -31.84 -31.27
CA ASP A 152 14.07 -31.54 -29.85
C ASP A 152 14.97 -30.39 -29.39
N ALA A 153 16.18 -30.25 -29.92
CA ALA A 153 17.02 -29.07 -29.68
C ALA A 153 16.33 -27.75 -30.11
N TYR A 154 15.50 -27.77 -31.16
CA TYR A 154 14.66 -26.61 -31.51
C TYR A 154 13.48 -26.40 -30.55
N ARG A 155 12.86 -27.48 -30.05
CA ARG A 155 11.79 -27.39 -29.05
C ARG A 155 12.29 -26.79 -27.74
N ASP A 156 13.49 -27.20 -27.30
CA ASP A 156 14.15 -26.65 -26.12
C ASP A 156 14.44 -25.15 -26.30
N LYS A 157 15.03 -24.74 -27.43
CA LYS A 157 15.24 -23.32 -27.78
C LYS A 157 13.94 -22.51 -27.80
N VAL A 158 12.86 -23.05 -28.37
CA VAL A 158 11.55 -22.34 -28.45
C VAL A 158 10.86 -22.29 -27.08
N ARG A 159 10.97 -23.32 -26.24
CA ARG A 159 10.48 -23.27 -24.85
C ARG A 159 11.29 -22.27 -24.02
N MET A 160 12.62 -22.29 -24.14
CA MET A 160 13.51 -21.32 -23.51
C MET A 160 13.11 -19.87 -23.85
N GLU A 161 12.89 -19.56 -25.12
CA GLU A 161 12.44 -18.24 -25.58
C GLU A 161 11.16 -17.76 -24.87
N VAL A 162 10.13 -18.63 -24.84
CA VAL A 162 8.84 -18.33 -24.23
C VAL A 162 8.95 -18.22 -22.70
N LEU A 163 9.80 -19.03 -22.05
CA LEU A 163 10.05 -18.96 -20.61
C LEU A 163 10.83 -17.71 -20.21
N LEU A 164 11.86 -17.32 -20.95
CA LEU A 164 12.60 -16.07 -20.72
C LEU A 164 11.66 -14.87 -20.80
N ALA A 165 10.81 -14.83 -21.83
CA ALA A 165 9.79 -13.80 -21.95
C ALA A 165 8.84 -13.83 -20.75
N ALA A 166 8.16 -14.96 -20.49
CA ALA A 166 7.18 -15.11 -19.42
C ALA A 166 7.75 -14.74 -18.04
N SER A 167 8.97 -15.20 -17.74
CA SER A 167 9.70 -14.89 -16.51
C SER A 167 9.96 -13.39 -16.37
N LEU A 168 10.53 -12.75 -17.40
CA LEU A 168 10.80 -11.30 -17.40
C LEU A 168 9.50 -10.49 -17.26
N ILE A 169 8.43 -10.86 -17.97
CA ILE A 169 7.10 -10.21 -17.87
C ILE A 169 6.58 -10.27 -16.44
N LYS A 170 6.62 -11.48 -15.85
CA LYS A 170 6.04 -11.76 -14.53
C LYS A 170 6.85 -11.16 -13.39
N TYR A 171 8.18 -11.20 -13.45
CA TYR A 171 9.06 -10.52 -12.50
C TYR A 171 8.94 -8.99 -12.60
N SER A 172 8.85 -8.45 -13.82
CA SER A 172 8.65 -7.01 -14.06
C SER A 172 7.30 -6.52 -13.55
N ARG A 173 6.23 -7.32 -13.71
CA ARG A 173 4.93 -7.08 -13.06
C ARG A 173 5.07 -7.13 -11.54
N ALA A 174 5.67 -8.20 -11.00
CA ALA A 174 5.80 -8.41 -9.56
C ALA A 174 6.45 -7.19 -8.88
N MET A 175 7.64 -6.78 -9.32
CA MET A 175 8.37 -5.68 -8.71
C MET A 175 7.67 -4.32 -8.87
N GLN A 176 7.00 -4.07 -10.00
CA GLN A 176 6.40 -2.76 -10.28
C GLN A 176 4.94 -2.61 -9.86
N TYR A 177 4.18 -3.69 -9.65
CA TYR A 177 2.74 -3.60 -9.40
C TYR A 177 2.24 -4.57 -8.31
N GLY A 178 3.06 -5.52 -7.88
CA GLY A 178 2.64 -6.67 -7.08
C GLY A 178 2.21 -7.85 -7.96
N MET A 179 2.02 -9.01 -7.32
CA MET A 179 1.42 -10.18 -7.96
C MET A 179 -0.11 -10.12 -7.90
N VAL A 180 -0.67 -9.64 -6.79
CA VAL A 180 -2.09 -9.69 -6.45
C VAL A 180 -2.76 -8.34 -6.71
N LYS A 181 -3.96 -8.35 -7.29
CA LYS A 181 -4.77 -7.14 -7.50
C LYS A 181 -5.75 -6.98 -6.32
N PRO A 182 -5.64 -5.92 -5.49
CA PRO A 182 -6.36 -5.86 -4.22
C PRO A 182 -7.88 -5.71 -4.36
N ASP A 183 -8.36 -5.08 -5.43
CA ASP A 183 -9.79 -4.89 -5.73
C ASP A 183 -10.48 -6.16 -6.27
N SER A 184 -9.74 -7.20 -6.66
CA SER A 184 -10.31 -8.53 -6.93
C SER A 184 -10.29 -9.47 -5.71
N LEU A 185 -9.68 -9.05 -4.60
CA LEU A 185 -9.48 -9.87 -3.39
C LEU A 185 -10.34 -9.39 -2.22
N TYR A 186 -10.25 -8.09 -1.91
CA TYR A 186 -10.90 -7.46 -0.76
C TYR A 186 -12.25 -6.83 -1.16
N ALA A 187 -13.30 -7.09 -0.39
CA ALA A 187 -14.63 -6.56 -0.68
C ALA A 187 -14.77 -5.09 -0.28
N ASN A 188 -14.11 -4.68 0.83
CA ASN A 188 -14.09 -3.31 1.33
C ASN A 188 -12.88 -2.51 0.82
N TYR A 189 -12.67 -2.49 -0.50
CA TYR A 189 -11.50 -1.86 -1.14
C TYR A 189 -11.87 -0.85 -2.24
N PHE A 190 -11.72 0.43 -1.94
CA PHE A 190 -12.05 1.57 -2.80
C PHE A 190 -10.82 2.49 -2.99
N VAL A 191 -9.64 1.89 -3.20
CA VAL A 191 -8.40 2.59 -3.53
C VAL A 191 -8.03 2.33 -4.99
N ALA A 192 -7.81 3.37 -5.78
CA ALA A 192 -7.39 3.22 -7.18
C ALA A 192 -5.97 2.63 -7.26
N THR A 193 -5.86 1.35 -7.61
CA THR A 193 -4.59 0.65 -7.81
C THR A 193 -4.30 0.49 -9.30
N ARG A 194 -3.14 0.96 -9.77
CA ARG A 194 -2.73 0.77 -11.17
C ARG A 194 -2.31 -0.68 -11.42
N SER A 195 -2.62 -1.18 -12.60
CA SER A 195 -2.15 -2.47 -13.14
C SER A 195 -1.16 -2.21 -14.28
N PRO A 196 -0.30 -3.20 -14.65
CA PRO A 196 0.54 -3.07 -15.84
C PRO A 196 -0.31 -3.04 -17.12
N ASP A 197 0.16 -2.29 -18.11
CA ASP A 197 -0.41 -2.28 -19.46
C ASP A 197 0.40 -3.17 -20.43
N SER A 198 -0.14 -3.43 -21.61
CA SER A 198 0.55 -4.21 -22.66
C SER A 198 1.86 -3.56 -23.14
N SER A 199 2.02 -2.23 -22.98
CA SER A 199 3.26 -1.54 -23.35
C SER A 199 4.41 -1.90 -22.41
N MET A 200 4.14 -2.14 -21.12
CA MET A 200 5.15 -2.65 -20.17
C MET A 200 5.72 -3.98 -20.66
N ALA A 201 4.85 -4.88 -21.14
CA ALA A 201 5.25 -6.20 -21.59
C ALA A 201 6.02 -6.15 -22.93
N ILE A 202 5.55 -5.36 -23.90
CA ILE A 202 6.24 -5.19 -25.20
C ILE A 202 7.64 -4.57 -25.03
N LYS A 203 7.84 -3.67 -24.06
CA LYS A 203 9.16 -3.05 -23.77
C LYS A 203 10.24 -4.07 -23.39
N ILE A 204 9.89 -5.28 -22.96
CA ILE A 204 10.86 -6.30 -22.54
C ILE A 204 11.71 -6.79 -23.72
N PHE A 205 11.13 -6.88 -24.92
CA PHE A 205 11.87 -7.19 -26.15
C PHE A 205 12.75 -6.03 -26.66
N ALA A 206 12.72 -4.86 -26.01
CA ALA A 206 13.54 -3.70 -26.32
C ALA A 206 14.70 -3.46 -25.31
N ILE A 207 14.75 -4.20 -24.19
CA ILE A 207 15.83 -4.11 -23.19
C ILE A 207 17.16 -4.54 -23.83
N ARG A 208 18.23 -3.74 -23.68
CA ARG A 208 19.59 -4.09 -24.16
C ARG A 208 20.55 -4.43 -23.02
N ASP A 209 20.50 -3.64 -21.94
CA ASP A 209 21.17 -3.93 -20.69
C ASP A 209 20.13 -4.49 -19.71
N LEU A 210 20.15 -5.81 -19.54
CA LEU A 210 19.22 -6.50 -18.65
C LEU A 210 19.47 -6.17 -17.17
N LYS A 211 20.72 -5.90 -16.77
CA LYS A 211 21.05 -5.57 -15.37
C LYS A 211 20.47 -4.20 -15.00
N SER A 212 20.76 -3.17 -15.79
CA SER A 212 20.24 -1.81 -15.55
C SER A 212 18.71 -1.78 -15.58
N TYR A 213 18.07 -2.61 -16.42
CA TYR A 213 16.62 -2.78 -16.38
C TYR A 213 16.14 -3.41 -15.07
N LEU A 214 16.69 -4.57 -14.68
CA LEU A 214 16.29 -5.28 -13.47
C LEU A 214 16.59 -4.49 -12.19
N ASP A 215 17.64 -3.66 -12.17
CA ASP A 215 17.90 -2.67 -11.12
C ASP A 215 16.91 -1.50 -11.16
N SER A 216 16.46 -1.06 -12.34
CA SER A 216 15.53 0.08 -12.46
C SER A 216 14.18 -0.18 -11.78
N ILE A 217 13.64 -1.39 -11.96
CA ILE A 217 12.29 -1.80 -11.53
C ILE A 217 12.16 -2.11 -10.02
N GLN A 218 13.28 -2.24 -9.29
CA GLN A 218 13.24 -2.63 -7.87
C GLN A 218 12.50 -1.61 -6.98
N PRO A 219 11.72 -2.04 -5.96
CA PRO A 219 11.03 -1.14 -5.05
C PRO A 219 11.99 -0.39 -4.10
N LYS A 220 12.41 0.82 -4.49
CA LYS A 220 13.41 1.66 -3.79
C LYS A 220 12.88 2.49 -2.61
N SER A 221 11.65 2.27 -2.14
CA SER A 221 11.12 3.04 -1.01
C SER A 221 11.78 2.61 0.31
N PRO A 222 12.14 3.54 1.23
CA PRO A 222 12.78 3.17 2.51
C PRO A 222 11.98 2.14 3.32
N GLN A 223 10.64 2.25 3.26
CA GLN A 223 9.71 1.30 3.87
C GLN A 223 9.90 -0.13 3.34
N TYR A 224 9.98 -0.29 2.02
CA TYR A 224 10.17 -1.60 1.39
C TYR A 224 11.54 -2.19 1.72
N LEU A 225 12.60 -1.37 1.61
CA LEU A 225 13.97 -1.81 1.90
C LEU A 225 14.16 -2.23 3.37
N ALA A 226 13.49 -1.53 4.31
CA ALA A 226 13.50 -1.91 5.72
C ALA A 226 12.75 -3.23 5.98
N LEU A 227 11.59 -3.46 5.35
CA LEU A 227 10.89 -4.75 5.45
C LEU A 227 11.69 -5.90 4.79
N GLN A 228 12.29 -5.66 3.63
CA GLN A 228 13.17 -6.62 2.94
C GLN A 228 14.40 -6.97 3.78
N LYS A 229 14.96 -6.02 4.55
CA LYS A 229 16.03 -6.28 5.52
C LYS A 229 15.51 -7.07 6.72
N ALA A 230 14.35 -6.72 7.27
CA ALA A 230 13.74 -7.42 8.41
C ALA A 230 13.44 -8.89 8.09
N LEU A 231 12.97 -9.17 6.87
CA LEU A 231 12.76 -10.53 6.34
C LEU A 231 14.06 -11.35 6.38
N GLN A 232 15.12 -10.83 5.75
CA GLN A 232 16.43 -11.49 5.68
C GLN A 232 17.11 -11.67 7.04
N MET A 233 16.74 -10.88 8.05
CA MET A 233 17.27 -10.99 9.41
C MET A 233 16.45 -11.93 10.32
N GLY A 234 15.35 -12.53 9.84
CA GLY A 234 14.48 -13.39 10.64
C GLY A 234 13.90 -12.65 11.85
N ALA A 235 13.34 -11.46 11.61
CA ALA A 235 12.81 -10.58 12.64
C ALA A 235 11.63 -11.21 13.42
N GLY A 236 11.43 -10.74 14.64
CA GLY A 236 10.34 -11.15 15.54
C GLY A 236 10.29 -10.23 16.76
N THR A 237 9.28 -10.38 17.62
CA THR A 237 9.11 -9.52 18.82
C THR A 237 8.66 -10.34 20.03
N LYS A 238 8.57 -9.71 21.21
CA LYS A 238 7.96 -10.32 22.41
C LYS A 238 6.44 -10.59 22.29
N VAL A 239 5.79 -10.14 21.21
CA VAL A 239 4.33 -10.17 21.02
C VAL A 239 3.92 -10.95 19.74
N MET A 240 4.89 -11.33 18.92
CA MET A 240 4.70 -11.99 17.62
C MET A 240 5.96 -12.81 17.32
N SER A 241 5.77 -14.11 17.10
CA SER A 241 6.85 -15.07 16.79
C SER A 241 7.56 -14.72 15.48
N LYS A 242 8.72 -15.37 15.22
CA LYS A 242 9.44 -15.17 13.96
C LYS A 242 8.63 -15.60 12.73
N ALA A 243 7.86 -16.70 12.83
CA ALA A 243 7.04 -17.20 11.72
C ALA A 243 5.84 -16.26 11.43
N GLU A 244 5.14 -15.78 12.46
CA GLU A 244 4.09 -14.77 12.27
C GLU A 244 4.65 -13.45 11.72
N ALA A 245 5.81 -13.00 12.23
CA ALA A 245 6.45 -11.77 11.78
C ALA A 245 6.93 -11.87 10.33
N ASP A 246 7.53 -13.00 9.94
CA ASP A 246 7.90 -13.31 8.56
C ASP A 246 6.68 -13.26 7.62
N LEU A 247 5.59 -13.94 7.97
CA LEU A 247 4.33 -13.91 7.21
C LEU A 247 3.85 -12.45 7.05
N VAL A 248 3.72 -11.72 8.15
CA VAL A 248 3.25 -10.33 8.14
C VAL A 248 4.20 -9.42 7.33
N ILE A 249 5.51 -9.67 7.32
CA ILE A 249 6.48 -8.96 6.46
C ILE A 249 6.29 -9.34 4.98
N LYS A 250 6.19 -10.62 4.62
CA LYS A 250 5.94 -11.10 3.24
C LYS A 250 4.65 -10.46 2.66
N ILE A 251 3.59 -10.40 3.47
CA ILE A 251 2.30 -9.77 3.13
C ILE A 251 2.42 -8.25 2.91
N ASN A 252 3.10 -7.52 3.79
CA ASN A 252 3.24 -6.07 3.62
C ASN A 252 4.26 -5.68 2.55
N LEU A 253 5.24 -6.53 2.23
CA LEU A 253 6.07 -6.38 1.03
C LEU A 253 5.22 -6.41 -0.25
N GLU A 254 4.21 -7.29 -0.34
CA GLU A 254 3.24 -7.26 -1.45
C GLU A 254 2.40 -5.98 -1.47
N ARG A 255 1.83 -5.57 -0.32
CA ARG A 255 1.06 -4.31 -0.21
C ARG A 255 1.86 -3.07 -0.62
N LEU A 256 3.18 -3.06 -0.36
CA LEU A 256 4.07 -1.95 -0.72
C LEU A 256 4.46 -1.91 -2.21
N ARG A 257 4.20 -2.97 -2.99
CA ARG A 257 4.39 -2.99 -4.46
C ARG A 257 3.18 -2.44 -5.21
N TRP A 258 1.98 -2.52 -4.63
CA TRP A 258 0.75 -1.99 -5.22
C TRP A 258 0.85 -0.48 -5.51
N LYS A 259 0.52 -0.08 -6.74
CA LYS A 259 0.60 1.31 -7.21
C LYS A 259 -0.68 2.09 -6.87
N ASN A 260 -0.86 2.35 -5.57
CA ASN A 260 -2.08 2.91 -4.97
C ASN A 260 -1.86 4.15 -4.08
N LYS A 261 -0.61 4.60 -3.90
CA LYS A 261 -0.24 5.73 -3.03
C LYS A 261 -0.50 7.10 -3.71
N PRO A 262 -0.75 8.17 -2.92
CA PRO A 262 -0.81 9.55 -3.44
C PRO A 262 0.41 9.95 -4.25
N ALA A 263 0.19 10.73 -5.30
CA ALA A 263 1.18 11.62 -5.89
C ALA A 263 1.15 13.04 -5.28
N ALA A 264 0.25 13.29 -4.32
CA ALA A 264 0.06 14.59 -3.69
C ALA A 264 1.16 14.89 -2.66
N ILE A 265 1.65 16.14 -2.66
CA ILE A 265 2.67 16.63 -1.71
C ILE A 265 2.13 16.65 -0.27
N LYS A 266 0.84 16.93 -0.10
CA LYS A 266 0.15 17.00 1.19
C LYS A 266 -1.08 16.10 1.19
N TYR A 267 -1.23 15.25 2.21
CA TYR A 267 -2.35 14.33 2.35
C TYR A 267 -2.56 13.86 3.81
N VAL A 268 -3.73 13.31 4.08
CA VAL A 268 -4.05 12.59 5.33
C VAL A 268 -3.91 11.09 5.10
N SER A 269 -3.25 10.40 6.03
CA SER A 269 -3.07 8.95 6.03
C SER A 269 -3.64 8.38 7.33
N VAL A 270 -4.51 7.38 7.24
CA VAL A 270 -5.01 6.59 8.38
C VAL A 270 -4.52 5.16 8.19
N ASN A 271 -3.65 4.68 9.09
CA ASN A 271 -3.27 3.27 9.13
C ASN A 271 -4.21 2.55 10.10
N ILE A 272 -5.16 1.79 9.54
CA ILE A 272 -6.26 1.14 10.26
C ILE A 272 -5.76 0.25 11.42
N PRO A 273 -4.86 -0.75 11.20
CA PRO A 273 -4.37 -1.65 12.26
C PRO A 273 -3.37 -1.01 13.25
N ASP A 274 -2.81 0.16 12.96
CA ASP A 274 -2.04 0.95 13.95
C ASP A 274 -2.95 1.86 14.79
N PHE A 275 -4.21 2.03 14.37
CA PHE A 275 -5.17 2.96 14.94
C PHE A 275 -4.60 4.39 15.05
N SER A 276 -3.91 4.85 14.00
CA SER A 276 -3.26 6.16 13.90
C SER A 276 -3.69 6.95 12.66
N LEU A 277 -3.60 8.28 12.76
CA LEU A 277 -3.74 9.23 11.67
C LEU A 277 -2.49 10.11 11.62
N GLU A 278 -1.95 10.28 10.41
CA GLU A 278 -0.87 11.20 10.10
C GLU A 278 -1.33 12.21 9.05
N VAL A 279 -0.95 13.48 9.24
CA VAL A 279 -0.97 14.48 8.16
C VAL A 279 0.46 14.60 7.65
N ILE A 280 0.66 14.30 6.37
CA ILE A 280 1.95 14.31 5.70
C ILE A 280 2.00 15.51 4.77
N ASP A 281 3.11 16.25 4.78
CA ASP A 281 3.35 17.44 3.96
C ASP A 281 4.83 17.44 3.52
N GLN A 282 5.09 17.51 2.22
CA GLN A 282 6.43 17.38 1.63
C GLN A 282 7.20 16.12 2.10
N GLY A 283 6.48 15.02 2.30
CA GLY A 283 7.04 13.75 2.79
C GLY A 283 7.38 13.72 4.29
N LYS A 284 7.08 14.78 5.04
CA LYS A 284 7.25 14.84 6.51
C LYS A 284 5.91 14.71 7.21
N VAL A 285 5.85 13.95 8.30
CA VAL A 285 4.68 13.93 9.19
C VAL A 285 4.66 15.25 9.96
N ILE A 286 3.62 16.08 9.75
CA ILE A 286 3.44 17.36 10.43
C ILE A 286 2.47 17.26 11.63
N ILE A 287 1.59 16.25 11.63
CA ILE A 287 0.75 15.87 12.76
C ILE A 287 0.65 14.35 12.78
N GLN A 288 0.71 13.75 13.98
CA GLN A 288 0.34 12.37 14.25
C GLN A 288 -0.63 12.35 15.44
N MET A 289 -1.69 11.54 15.38
CA MET A 289 -2.67 11.36 16.45
C MET A 289 -3.26 9.95 16.45
N LYS A 290 -3.88 9.54 17.55
CA LYS A 290 -4.65 8.29 17.56
C LYS A 290 -5.98 8.47 16.85
N VAL A 291 -6.50 7.36 16.33
CA VAL A 291 -7.89 7.23 15.91
C VAL A 291 -8.58 6.05 16.61
N CYS A 292 -9.91 6.02 16.52
CA CYS A 292 -10.68 4.80 16.60
C CYS A 292 -11.28 4.52 15.23
N VAL A 293 -11.28 3.27 14.82
CA VAL A 293 -11.77 2.81 13.51
C VAL A 293 -13.00 1.91 13.71
N GLY A 294 -13.54 1.41 12.61
CA GLY A 294 -14.61 0.44 12.55
C GLY A 294 -14.31 -0.83 13.35
N GLU A 295 -15.34 -1.44 13.96
CA GLU A 295 -15.23 -2.73 14.63
C GLU A 295 -14.82 -3.83 13.63
N GLY A 296 -13.85 -4.66 14.04
CA GLY A 296 -13.26 -5.69 13.19
C GLY A 296 -13.73 -7.10 13.53
N ARG A 297 -13.65 -8.02 12.56
CA ARG A 297 -13.88 -9.45 12.81
C ARG A 297 -12.87 -10.08 13.80
N ASN A 298 -11.65 -9.57 13.91
CA ASN A 298 -10.65 -10.08 14.85
C ASN A 298 -10.51 -9.22 16.13
N LYS A 299 -11.49 -9.35 17.05
CA LYS A 299 -11.58 -8.53 18.27
C LYS A 299 -10.52 -8.89 19.33
N ASP A 300 -10.28 -10.19 19.50
CA ASP A 300 -9.35 -10.76 20.50
C ASP A 300 -7.90 -10.83 20.00
N TYR A 301 -7.66 -10.57 18.71
CA TYR A 301 -6.39 -10.83 18.02
C TYR A 301 -5.95 -12.31 18.03
N LYS A 302 -6.91 -13.23 18.13
CA LYS A 302 -6.70 -14.66 17.88
C LYS A 302 -6.67 -14.87 16.36
N ASN A 303 -6.19 -16.01 15.88
CA ASN A 303 -6.26 -16.38 14.45
C ASN A 303 -5.42 -15.48 13.49
N LEU A 304 -4.11 -15.39 13.73
CA LEU A 304 -3.13 -15.08 12.66
C LEU A 304 -2.71 -16.35 11.87
N LEU A 305 -2.96 -17.54 12.41
CA LEU A 305 -2.52 -18.85 11.87
C LEU A 305 -3.48 -20.00 12.25
N SER A 306 -4.72 -19.72 12.67
CA SER A 306 -5.60 -20.78 13.20
C SER A 306 -5.98 -21.80 12.13
N ASN A 307 -5.73 -23.07 12.43
CA ASN A 307 -6.04 -24.19 11.53
C ASN A 307 -7.56 -24.38 11.37
N ASP A 308 -8.11 -23.80 10.32
CA ASP A 308 -9.24 -24.41 9.61
C ASP A 308 -8.67 -25.19 8.41
N PRO A 309 -8.68 -26.54 8.43
CA PRO A 309 -8.20 -27.38 7.33
C PRO A 309 -8.87 -27.08 5.98
N ASP A 310 -10.10 -26.57 6.01
CA ASP A 310 -10.92 -26.23 4.84
C ASP A 310 -10.90 -24.74 4.48
N THR A 311 -10.05 -23.92 5.14
CA THR A 311 -10.03 -22.43 5.20
C THR A 311 -10.66 -21.65 4.03
N GLY A 312 -10.46 -22.06 2.77
CA GLY A 312 -11.32 -21.73 1.63
C GLY A 312 -11.38 -20.27 1.14
N LEU A 313 -10.85 -19.33 1.92
CA LEU A 313 -10.98 -17.89 1.71
C LEU A 313 -10.04 -17.36 0.61
N VAL A 314 -10.40 -17.68 -0.64
CA VAL A 314 -9.99 -16.94 -1.85
C VAL A 314 -10.65 -15.55 -1.90
N ARG A 315 -11.68 -15.31 -1.06
CA ARG A 315 -12.56 -14.13 -1.10
C ARG A 315 -12.77 -13.55 0.30
N ASP A 316 -12.65 -12.24 0.41
CA ASP A 316 -12.92 -11.49 1.65
C ASP A 316 -14.41 -11.51 2.05
N GLN A 317 -14.68 -11.67 3.35
CA GLN A 317 -16.03 -11.62 3.96
C GLN A 317 -16.05 -10.66 5.16
N PRO A 318 -16.03 -9.33 4.95
CA PRO A 318 -15.90 -8.35 6.02
C PRO A 318 -17.23 -8.14 6.76
N ILE A 319 -17.17 -7.73 8.04
CA ILE A 319 -18.39 -7.28 8.74
C ILE A 319 -18.75 -5.84 8.38
N ALA A 320 -20.04 -5.52 8.36
CA ALA A 320 -20.57 -4.19 7.97
C ALA A 320 -20.13 -3.00 8.85
N ARG A 321 -19.31 -3.25 9.88
CA ARG A 321 -18.75 -2.23 10.79
C ARG A 321 -17.27 -1.92 10.52
N GLU A 322 -16.58 -2.66 9.66
CA GLU A 322 -15.17 -2.43 9.35
C GLU A 322 -14.97 -1.09 8.62
N THR A 323 -13.88 -0.38 8.91
CA THR A 323 -13.49 0.80 8.13
C THR A 323 -12.92 0.32 6.78
N PRO A 324 -13.53 0.67 5.64
CA PRO A 324 -13.02 0.23 4.34
C PRO A 324 -11.68 0.88 4.01
N GLN A 325 -10.84 0.15 3.25
CA GLN A 325 -9.67 0.74 2.63
C GLN A 325 -10.14 1.65 1.49
N LEU A 326 -9.85 2.95 1.54
CA LEU A 326 -10.31 3.89 0.51
C LEU A 326 -9.33 5.05 0.26
N SER A 327 -9.44 5.64 -0.92
CA SER A 327 -8.79 6.91 -1.27
C SER A 327 -9.82 7.94 -1.70
N SER A 328 -9.81 9.12 -1.09
CA SER A 328 -10.73 10.21 -1.41
C SER A 328 -10.07 11.58 -1.20
N ILE A 329 -10.87 12.65 -1.23
CA ILE A 329 -10.44 14.05 -1.13
C ILE A 329 -11.36 14.77 -0.13
N ILE A 330 -10.77 15.27 0.98
CA ILE A 330 -11.44 16.11 1.96
C ILE A 330 -11.73 17.47 1.33
N HIS A 331 -13.01 17.86 1.29
CA HIS A 331 -13.49 19.06 0.62
C HIS A 331 -14.12 20.09 1.57
N SER A 332 -14.62 19.67 2.72
CA SER A 332 -15.20 20.56 3.75
C SER A 332 -15.15 19.92 5.13
N VAL A 333 -15.43 20.72 6.16
CA VAL A 333 -15.84 20.25 7.49
C VAL A 333 -17.27 20.68 7.76
N GLN A 334 -17.95 19.95 8.65
CA GLN A 334 -19.14 20.42 9.33
C GLN A 334 -18.81 20.51 10.82
N VAL A 335 -18.76 21.72 11.36
CA VAL A 335 -18.69 21.97 12.82
C VAL A 335 -20.09 21.88 13.42
N ASN A 336 -20.18 21.47 14.69
CA ASN A 336 -21.40 21.17 15.41
C ASN A 336 -22.36 20.29 14.59
N PRO A 337 -21.91 19.12 14.11
CA PRO A 337 -22.67 18.30 13.17
C PRO A 337 -24.03 17.85 13.74
N ILE A 338 -25.04 17.83 12.88
CA ILE A 338 -26.20 16.95 13.08
C ILE A 338 -25.76 15.53 12.71
N TRP A 339 -26.13 14.55 13.51
CA TRP A 339 -25.96 13.14 13.18
C TRP A 339 -27.31 12.56 12.75
N ASN A 340 -27.48 12.38 11.43
CA ASN A 340 -28.54 11.52 10.92
C ASN A 340 -28.15 10.08 11.26
N ILE A 341 -28.88 9.44 12.18
CA ILE A 341 -28.56 8.10 12.66
C ILE A 341 -29.01 7.09 11.59
N PRO A 342 -28.13 6.20 11.09
CA PRO A 342 -28.52 5.14 10.18
C PRO A 342 -29.60 4.25 10.79
N ALA A 343 -30.63 3.88 10.02
CA ALA A 343 -31.72 3.04 10.53
C ALA A 343 -31.25 1.66 11.04
N SER A 344 -30.10 1.17 10.54
CA SER A 344 -29.42 -0.02 11.08
C SER A 344 -28.89 0.17 12.51
N ILE A 345 -28.42 1.37 12.88
CA ILE A 345 -28.00 1.71 14.25
C ILE A 345 -29.23 1.99 15.13
N ALA A 346 -30.25 2.66 14.58
CA ALA A 346 -31.53 2.86 15.26
C ALA A 346 -32.15 1.51 15.69
N ARG A 347 -32.23 0.57 14.75
CA ARG A 347 -32.73 -0.81 14.96
C ARG A 347 -31.87 -1.62 15.93
N ALA A 348 -30.54 -1.60 15.76
CA ALA A 348 -29.65 -2.52 16.47
C ALA A 348 -29.25 -2.05 17.89
N GLU A 349 -29.29 -0.75 18.16
CA GLU A 349 -28.75 -0.14 19.38
C GLU A 349 -29.77 0.80 20.05
N ILE A 350 -30.27 1.83 19.34
CA ILE A 350 -31.18 2.83 19.93
C ILE A 350 -32.48 2.19 20.45
N ALA A 351 -33.08 1.26 19.70
CA ALA A 351 -34.27 0.52 20.12
C ALA A 351 -34.12 -0.16 21.50
N LYS A 352 -32.92 -0.66 21.83
CA LYS A 352 -32.63 -1.34 23.11
C LYS A 352 -32.47 -0.34 24.25
N TYR A 353 -31.91 0.84 23.97
CA TYR A 353 -31.82 1.90 24.96
C TYR A 353 -33.22 2.45 25.27
N VAL A 354 -34.04 2.75 24.27
CA VAL A 354 -35.44 3.20 24.46
C VAL A 354 -36.30 2.15 25.17
N ALA A 355 -36.10 0.86 24.89
CA ALA A 355 -36.78 -0.22 25.60
C ALA A 355 -36.31 -0.44 27.05
N SER A 356 -35.18 0.17 27.46
CA SER A 356 -34.66 0.15 28.83
C SER A 356 -34.96 1.45 29.59
N ASP A 357 -35.12 2.55 28.85
CA ASP A 357 -35.23 3.93 29.31
C ASP A 357 -36.04 4.73 28.26
N PRO A 358 -37.36 4.96 28.48
CA PRO A 358 -38.21 5.65 27.51
C PRO A 358 -37.75 7.08 27.17
N ASP A 359 -37.13 7.77 28.13
CA ASP A 359 -36.70 9.17 28.00
C ASP A 359 -35.35 9.30 27.26
N TYR A 360 -34.68 8.18 26.96
CA TYR A 360 -33.37 8.11 26.29
C TYR A 360 -33.24 9.00 25.05
N LEU A 361 -34.28 9.13 24.23
CA LEU A 361 -34.23 9.97 23.03
C LEU A 361 -34.15 11.46 23.38
N SER A 362 -34.91 11.90 24.39
CA SER A 362 -34.88 13.27 24.93
C SER A 362 -33.50 13.60 25.50
N ASP A 363 -33.02 12.73 26.38
CA ASP A 363 -31.78 12.90 27.15
C ASP A 363 -30.51 12.84 26.29
N ASN A 364 -30.60 12.23 25.11
CA ASN A 364 -29.51 12.16 24.14
C ASN A 364 -29.67 13.13 22.95
N ASP A 365 -30.58 14.10 23.01
CA ASP A 365 -30.81 15.09 21.94
C ASP A 365 -31.25 14.47 20.58
N ILE A 366 -32.01 13.37 20.57
CA ILE A 366 -32.42 12.64 19.35
C ILE A 366 -33.86 13.00 18.94
N ASP A 367 -34.00 13.87 17.94
CA ASP A 367 -35.28 14.13 17.28
C ASP A 367 -35.64 12.97 16.32
N VAL A 368 -36.90 12.52 16.30
CA VAL A 368 -37.39 11.46 15.39
C VAL A 368 -38.50 11.99 14.49
N TYR A 369 -38.41 11.71 13.19
CA TYR A 369 -39.38 12.19 12.19
C TYR A 369 -39.94 11.06 11.34
N LYS A 370 -41.26 11.07 11.12
CA LYS A 370 -41.98 10.26 10.13
C LYS A 370 -42.61 11.19 9.09
N ASP A 371 -42.42 10.91 7.80
CA ASP A 371 -42.91 11.75 6.69
C ASP A 371 -42.55 13.26 6.83
N GLY A 372 -41.38 13.53 7.42
CA GLY A 372 -40.89 14.89 7.70
C GLY A 372 -41.48 15.57 8.94
N LYS A 373 -42.50 14.99 9.60
CA LYS A 373 -43.10 15.49 10.84
C LYS A 373 -42.42 14.87 12.06
N LEU A 374 -42.20 15.66 13.11
CA LEU A 374 -41.68 15.19 14.40
C LEU A 374 -42.70 14.24 15.05
N VAL A 375 -42.25 13.15 15.68
CA VAL A 375 -43.07 12.16 16.39
C VAL A 375 -42.48 11.81 17.76
N SER A 376 -43.32 11.33 18.70
CA SER A 376 -42.86 10.85 20.02
C SER A 376 -42.21 9.46 19.93
N ALA A 377 -41.47 9.07 20.97
CA ALA A 377 -40.85 7.76 21.10
C ALA A 377 -41.88 6.60 21.05
N GLU A 378 -43.05 6.84 21.64
CA GLU A 378 -44.13 5.87 21.85
C GLU A 378 -44.78 5.37 20.55
N VAL A 379 -44.70 6.16 19.47
CA VAL A 379 -45.32 5.86 18.16
C VAL A 379 -44.29 5.37 17.12
N ILE A 380 -43.11 4.97 17.57
CA ILE A 380 -42.07 4.36 16.74
C ILE A 380 -42.36 2.87 16.59
N ASP A 381 -42.73 2.46 15.38
CA ASP A 381 -42.66 1.06 14.96
C ASP A 381 -41.18 0.71 14.71
N TRP A 382 -40.60 -0.08 15.62
CA TRP A 382 -39.19 -0.48 15.57
C TRP A 382 -38.91 -1.61 14.55
N GLU A 383 -39.93 -2.32 14.07
CA GLU A 383 -39.79 -3.26 12.96
C GLU A 383 -39.67 -2.49 11.64
N GLN A 384 -40.57 -1.51 11.44
CA GLN A 384 -40.62 -0.58 10.31
C GLN A 384 -39.76 0.69 10.49
N VAL A 385 -38.72 0.63 11.33
CA VAL A 385 -37.84 1.77 11.67
C VAL A 385 -37.19 2.47 10.46
N ASP A 386 -37.10 1.82 9.30
CA ASP A 386 -36.62 2.44 8.04
C ASP A 386 -37.59 3.49 7.47
N HIS A 387 -38.86 3.53 7.92
CA HIS A 387 -39.83 4.59 7.62
C HIS A 387 -39.65 5.86 8.48
N TYR A 388 -38.67 5.86 9.39
CA TYR A 388 -38.40 6.94 10.33
C TYR A 388 -36.98 7.51 10.11
N SER A 389 -36.79 8.81 10.35
CA SER A 389 -35.46 9.43 10.34
C SER A 389 -35.12 10.00 11.71
N PHE A 390 -34.01 9.51 12.26
CA PHE A 390 -33.50 9.84 13.59
C PHE A 390 -32.35 10.85 13.45
N LYS A 391 -32.37 11.93 14.23
CA LYS A 391 -31.39 13.03 14.12
C LYS A 391 -30.92 13.47 15.50
N GLN A 392 -29.68 13.13 15.86
CA GLN A 392 -29.06 13.70 17.04
C GLN A 392 -28.66 15.15 16.76
N ARG A 393 -29.20 16.08 17.56
CA ARG A 393 -28.93 17.52 17.49
C ARG A 393 -27.48 17.84 17.88
N PRO A 394 -26.94 19.02 17.52
CA PRO A 394 -25.61 19.42 17.96
C PRO A 394 -25.59 19.71 19.47
N GLY A 395 -24.66 19.10 20.20
CA GLY A 395 -24.55 19.23 21.67
C GLY A 395 -23.16 18.85 22.17
N GLU A 396 -23.01 18.56 23.46
CA GLU A 396 -21.80 17.89 23.98
C GLU A 396 -21.86 16.38 23.75
N GLN A 397 -23.02 15.76 23.95
CA GLN A 397 -23.21 14.30 23.82
C GLN A 397 -23.39 13.80 22.38
N ASN A 398 -23.23 14.68 21.37
CA ASN A 398 -23.39 14.28 19.97
C ASN A 398 -22.32 13.24 19.58
N SER A 399 -22.72 12.10 19.03
CA SER A 399 -21.82 10.98 18.73
C SER A 399 -20.73 11.30 17.70
N LEU A 400 -20.94 12.33 16.86
CA LEU A 400 -19.96 12.88 15.91
C LEU A 400 -19.09 14.01 16.49
N GLY A 401 -19.26 14.31 17.78
CA GLY A 401 -18.54 15.36 18.52
C GLY A 401 -18.77 16.76 17.93
N LYS A 402 -17.78 17.65 18.09
CA LYS A 402 -17.88 19.05 17.66
C LYS A 402 -17.55 19.29 16.17
N ILE A 403 -17.01 18.30 15.44
CA ILE A 403 -16.63 18.47 14.03
C ILE A 403 -16.52 17.14 13.28
N LYS A 404 -16.97 17.11 12.02
CA LYS A 404 -16.67 16.04 11.06
C LYS A 404 -16.04 16.57 9.78
N PHE A 405 -15.10 15.81 9.21
CA PHE A 405 -14.37 16.09 7.98
C PHE A 405 -14.97 15.28 6.84
N LEU A 406 -15.37 15.95 5.77
CA LEU A 406 -16.19 15.40 4.70
C LEU A 406 -15.35 15.16 3.44
N PHE A 407 -15.46 13.95 2.91
CA PHE A 407 -14.82 13.49 1.68
C PHE A 407 -15.76 12.55 0.91
N ASN A 408 -15.75 12.61 -0.42
CA ASN A 408 -16.66 11.84 -1.28
C ASN A 408 -16.39 10.33 -1.18
N ASN A 409 -17.34 9.52 -0.70
CA ASN A 409 -17.24 8.07 -0.70
C ASN A 409 -18.62 7.40 -0.68
N ASN A 410 -18.72 6.21 -1.25
CA ASN A 410 -19.98 5.45 -1.33
C ASN A 410 -20.27 4.63 -0.06
N SER A 411 -19.43 4.75 0.97
CA SER A 411 -19.47 3.94 2.20
C SER A 411 -19.98 4.73 3.42
N SER A 412 -20.39 5.99 3.24
CA SER A 412 -20.79 6.92 4.32
C SER A 412 -19.76 7.09 5.45
N VAL A 413 -18.47 6.95 5.14
CA VAL A 413 -17.36 7.09 6.08
C VAL A 413 -16.95 8.55 6.21
N TYR A 414 -16.67 9.00 7.43
CA TYR A 414 -16.10 10.32 7.73
C TYR A 414 -14.93 10.19 8.70
N LEU A 415 -14.06 11.20 8.76
CA LEU A 415 -13.25 11.44 9.96
C LEU A 415 -14.08 12.36 10.87
N HIS A 416 -14.19 12.08 12.17
CA HIS A 416 -15.00 12.92 13.06
C HIS A 416 -14.52 12.94 14.51
N ASP A 417 -14.97 13.92 15.27
CA ASP A 417 -14.77 14.03 16.70
C ASP A 417 -15.66 13.04 17.48
N THR A 418 -15.43 12.86 18.79
CA THR A 418 -16.29 12.07 19.67
C THR A 418 -16.20 12.57 21.11
N PRO A 419 -17.30 12.59 21.88
CA PRO A 419 -17.28 12.91 23.31
C PRO A 419 -16.56 11.84 24.13
N VAL A 420 -16.52 10.59 23.65
CA VAL A 420 -15.93 9.45 24.35
C VAL A 420 -14.39 9.44 24.25
N LYS A 421 -13.73 10.49 24.75
CA LYS A 421 -12.26 10.67 24.70
C LYS A 421 -11.47 9.54 25.37
N SER A 422 -12.09 8.82 26.31
CA SER A 422 -11.53 7.61 26.93
C SER A 422 -11.23 6.50 25.92
N ALA A 423 -11.90 6.47 24.77
CA ALA A 423 -11.64 5.51 23.70
C ALA A 423 -10.19 5.51 23.19
N PHE A 424 -9.55 6.69 23.14
CA PHE A 424 -8.15 6.84 22.71
C PHE A 424 -7.12 6.36 23.76
N LYS A 425 -7.58 5.85 24.91
CA LYS A 425 -6.75 5.13 25.89
C LYS A 425 -6.75 3.61 25.68
N LYS A 426 -7.65 3.05 24.86
CA LYS A 426 -7.70 1.60 24.60
C LYS A 426 -6.57 1.14 23.67
N THR A 427 -6.08 -0.09 23.90
CA THR A 427 -5.12 -0.77 23.02
C THR A 427 -5.78 -1.18 21.71
N ASN A 428 -6.91 -1.90 21.75
CA ASN A 428 -7.77 -2.10 20.58
C ASN A 428 -8.69 -0.88 20.41
N ARG A 429 -8.68 -0.26 19.22
CA ARG A 429 -9.53 0.89 18.88
C ARG A 429 -10.41 0.66 17.64
N ALA A 430 -10.58 -0.59 17.22
CA ALA A 430 -11.64 -1.02 16.31
C ALA A 430 -12.97 -1.16 17.08
N ILE A 431 -13.68 -0.05 17.25
CA ILE A 431 -14.86 0.08 18.14
C ILE A 431 -15.96 1.00 17.58
N SER A 432 -15.95 1.27 16.27
CA SER A 432 -16.88 2.20 15.60
C SER A 432 -17.70 1.50 14.53
N HIS A 433 -18.68 2.19 13.94
CA HIS A 433 -19.48 1.70 12.82
C HIS A 433 -18.91 2.25 11.50
N GLY A 434 -17.77 1.70 11.05
CA GLY A 434 -17.06 2.07 9.81
C GLY A 434 -16.36 3.44 9.81
N CYS A 435 -16.93 4.46 10.46
CA CYS A 435 -16.35 5.79 10.57
C CYS A 435 -15.09 5.85 11.46
N VAL A 436 -14.28 6.89 11.25
CA VAL A 436 -12.98 7.09 11.93
C VAL A 436 -13.09 8.24 12.93
N ARG A 437 -13.01 7.94 14.24
CA ARG A 437 -12.98 8.94 15.32
C ARG A 437 -11.55 9.46 15.48
N VAL A 438 -11.34 10.77 15.56
CA VAL A 438 -10.00 11.40 15.70
C VAL A 438 -9.76 11.96 17.09
N GLU A 439 -8.58 11.74 17.64
CA GLU A 439 -8.23 12.15 19.02
C GLU A 439 -8.14 13.68 19.17
N LYS A 440 -7.54 14.35 18.17
CA LYS A 440 -7.16 15.78 18.18
C LYS A 440 -7.83 16.54 17.02
N PRO A 441 -9.16 16.67 16.99
CA PRO A 441 -9.89 17.21 15.85
C PRO A 441 -9.52 18.67 15.50
N LEU A 442 -9.28 19.53 16.49
CA LEU A 442 -8.91 20.92 16.25
C LEU A 442 -7.49 21.05 15.67
N GLU A 443 -6.56 20.16 16.05
CA GLU A 443 -5.22 20.10 15.46
C GLU A 443 -5.28 19.61 14.01
N LEU A 444 -6.12 18.61 13.70
CA LEU A 444 -6.38 18.19 12.32
C LEU A 444 -6.97 19.34 11.48
N ALA A 445 -7.93 20.09 12.03
CA ALA A 445 -8.45 21.29 11.37
C ALA A 445 -7.34 22.35 11.13
N PHE A 446 -6.43 22.55 12.09
CA PHE A 446 -5.30 23.46 11.91
C PHE A 446 -4.36 23.04 10.78
N ALA A 447 -3.98 21.76 10.68
CA ALA A 447 -3.10 21.29 9.61
C ALA A 447 -3.73 21.32 8.20
N LEU A 448 -5.06 21.22 8.11
CA LEU A 448 -5.82 21.28 6.86
C LEU A 448 -6.12 22.71 6.39
N PHE A 449 -6.48 23.62 7.31
CA PHE A 449 -6.86 25.01 6.99
C PHE A 449 -5.73 26.03 7.15
N GLY A 450 -4.70 25.73 7.93
CA GLY A 450 -3.67 26.68 8.34
C GLY A 450 -4.17 27.74 9.33
N LYS A 451 -3.29 28.66 9.73
CA LYS A 451 -3.64 29.81 10.57
C LYS A 451 -4.39 30.86 9.74
N GLY A 452 -5.59 31.26 10.17
CA GLY A 452 -6.34 32.36 9.57
C GLY A 452 -7.85 32.30 9.84
N LYS A 453 -8.57 33.30 9.31
CA LYS A 453 -9.99 33.58 9.61
C LYS A 453 -10.90 32.34 9.56
N THR A 454 -10.68 31.43 8.61
CA THR A 454 -11.46 30.19 8.44
C THR A 454 -11.23 29.19 9.57
N TYR A 455 -9.99 29.01 10.00
CA TYR A 455 -9.67 28.19 11.18
C TYR A 455 -10.17 28.84 12.47
N ASP A 456 -10.01 30.16 12.62
CA ASP A 456 -10.52 30.88 13.79
C ASP A 456 -12.06 30.80 13.87
N GLN A 457 -12.75 30.73 12.73
CA GLN A 457 -14.19 30.45 12.65
C GLN A 457 -14.53 29.01 13.06
N ILE A 458 -13.76 28.02 12.62
CA ILE A 458 -13.93 26.61 13.05
C ILE A 458 -13.80 26.52 14.57
N LYS A 459 -12.72 27.07 15.13
CA LYS A 459 -12.46 27.08 16.58
C LYS A 459 -13.63 27.71 17.35
N ARG A 460 -13.98 28.97 17.07
CA ARG A 460 -15.08 29.68 17.76
C ARG A 460 -16.44 29.00 17.60
N ALA A 461 -16.67 28.26 16.52
CA ALA A 461 -17.90 27.52 16.33
C ALA A 461 -17.96 26.25 17.19
N MET A 462 -16.85 25.51 17.32
CA MET A 462 -16.75 24.34 18.21
C MET A 462 -16.86 24.71 19.70
N GLU A 463 -16.41 25.92 20.06
CA GLU A 463 -16.44 26.48 21.42
C GLU A 463 -17.76 27.21 21.77
N ASN A 464 -18.77 27.17 20.90
CA ASN A 464 -20.02 27.92 21.08
C ASN A 464 -21.02 27.16 21.99
N ALA A 465 -21.41 27.80 23.11
CA ALA A 465 -22.42 27.30 24.05
C ALA A 465 -23.82 27.06 23.44
N TYR A 466 -24.13 27.72 22.30
CA TYR A 466 -25.34 27.44 21.51
C TYR A 466 -24.94 26.84 20.15
N PRO A 467 -24.54 25.55 20.12
CA PRO A 467 -23.96 24.94 18.93
C PRO A 467 -24.97 24.86 17.78
N ARG A 468 -24.59 25.42 16.63
CA ARG A 468 -25.36 25.32 15.38
C ARG A 468 -24.50 24.72 14.28
N ALA A 469 -25.05 23.76 13.54
CA ALA A 469 -24.36 23.07 12.46
C ALA A 469 -23.93 24.05 11.35
N LYS A 470 -22.64 24.02 10.98
CA LYS A 470 -22.11 24.89 9.91
C LYS A 470 -21.13 24.15 9.02
N ASN A 471 -21.41 24.14 7.72
CA ASN A 471 -20.48 23.66 6.70
C ASN A 471 -19.43 24.73 6.40
N ILE A 472 -18.16 24.32 6.30
CA ILE A 472 -17.01 25.20 6.03
C ILE A 472 -16.10 24.49 5.02
N SER A 473 -16.03 25.00 3.80
CA SER A 473 -15.22 24.41 2.70
C SER A 473 -13.73 24.59 2.92
N LEU A 474 -12.93 23.57 2.60
CA LEU A 474 -11.47 23.69 2.52
C LEU A 474 -11.11 24.50 1.26
N PRO A 475 -10.29 25.57 1.36
CA PRO A 475 -9.84 26.34 0.19
C PRO A 475 -8.99 25.51 -0.78
N VAL A 476 -8.13 24.65 -0.23
CA VAL A 476 -7.38 23.62 -0.97
C VAL A 476 -7.86 22.27 -0.47
N LYS A 477 -8.45 21.47 -1.36
CA LYS A 477 -8.94 20.14 -1.01
C LYS A 477 -7.77 19.17 -0.77
N ILE A 478 -7.81 18.38 0.30
CA ILE A 478 -6.68 17.55 0.74
C ILE A 478 -7.02 16.05 0.56
N PRO A 479 -6.23 15.27 -0.19
CA PRO A 479 -6.41 13.82 -0.30
C PRO A 479 -6.36 13.10 1.05
N VAL A 480 -7.16 12.04 1.20
CA VAL A 480 -7.23 11.19 2.39
C VAL A 480 -7.17 9.70 1.99
N TYR A 481 -6.36 8.94 2.71
CA TYR A 481 -6.10 7.53 2.45
C TYR A 481 -6.31 6.69 3.71
N LEU A 482 -7.30 5.81 3.67
CA LEU A 482 -7.54 4.79 4.69
C LEU A 482 -6.85 3.52 4.19
N ASN A 483 -5.74 3.14 4.83
CA ASN A 483 -4.88 2.05 4.41
C ASN A 483 -4.70 1.00 5.53
N TYR A 484 -4.20 -0.16 5.14
CA TYR A 484 -4.06 -1.32 6.03
C TYR A 484 -2.62 -1.85 5.95
N LEU A 485 -1.74 -1.37 6.83
CA LEU A 485 -0.35 -1.80 6.93
C LEU A 485 -0.04 -2.33 8.33
N THR A 486 0.06 -3.66 8.43
CA THR A 486 0.43 -4.38 9.67
C THR A 486 1.94 -4.51 9.85
N ALA A 487 2.76 -4.20 8.84
CA ALA A 487 4.20 -4.00 8.98
C ALA A 487 4.69 -2.76 8.22
N TRP A 488 5.57 -1.99 8.85
CA TRP A 488 6.31 -0.88 8.25
C TRP A 488 7.58 -0.59 9.07
N ALA A 489 8.37 0.40 8.65
CA ALA A 489 9.44 0.97 9.46
C ALA A 489 9.08 2.38 9.93
N ASP A 490 9.31 2.69 11.20
CA ASP A 490 9.09 4.05 11.72
C ASP A 490 10.14 5.06 11.19
N VAL A 491 9.99 6.34 11.55
CA VAL A 491 10.89 7.43 11.12
C VAL A 491 12.33 7.30 11.63
N LYS A 492 12.62 6.35 12.53
CA LYS A 492 13.98 6.00 12.99
C LYS A 492 14.50 4.71 12.34
N GLY A 493 13.69 4.06 11.49
CA GLY A 493 14.01 2.81 10.81
C GLY A 493 13.72 1.55 11.61
N ASN A 494 13.05 1.62 12.78
CA ASN A 494 12.70 0.41 13.52
C ASN A 494 11.51 -0.28 12.87
N LEU A 495 11.55 -1.62 12.80
CA LEU A 495 10.41 -2.43 12.39
C LEU A 495 9.24 -2.24 13.36
N GLN A 496 8.09 -1.86 12.81
CA GLN A 496 6.81 -1.81 13.48
C GLN A 496 5.94 -2.97 12.97
N LEU A 497 5.45 -3.80 13.88
CA LEU A 497 4.48 -4.86 13.60
C LEU A 497 3.17 -4.59 14.35
N ARG A 498 2.04 -4.94 13.76
CA ARG A 498 0.69 -4.86 14.33
C ARG A 498 -0.10 -6.14 14.07
N LYS A 499 -1.16 -6.32 14.86
CA LYS A 499 -2.07 -7.47 14.78
C LYS A 499 -3.12 -7.24 13.69
N ASP A 500 -3.54 -8.30 13.02
CA ASP A 500 -4.47 -8.26 11.90
C ASP A 500 -5.94 -8.12 12.36
N VAL A 501 -6.31 -6.90 12.73
CA VAL A 501 -7.62 -6.51 13.31
C VAL A 501 -8.82 -6.93 12.44
N TYR A 502 -8.65 -6.90 11.12
CA TYR A 502 -9.67 -7.22 10.12
C TYR A 502 -9.36 -8.51 9.35
N GLY A 503 -8.41 -9.35 9.74
CA GLY A 503 -8.11 -10.62 9.02
C GLY A 503 -7.64 -10.45 7.55
N LEU A 504 -7.19 -9.25 7.16
CA LEU A 504 -6.84 -8.91 5.78
C LEU A 504 -5.41 -9.34 5.42
N ASP A 505 -4.55 -9.62 6.40
CA ASP A 505 -3.27 -10.31 6.16
C ASP A 505 -3.56 -11.76 5.80
N MET A 506 -4.46 -12.41 6.54
CA MET A 506 -4.85 -13.80 6.28
C MET A 506 -5.55 -14.00 4.94
N VAL A 507 -6.44 -13.10 4.52
CA VAL A 507 -7.06 -13.15 3.18
C VAL A 507 -6.00 -13.07 2.06
N LEU A 508 -4.99 -12.20 2.20
CA LEU A 508 -3.90 -12.11 1.22
C LEU A 508 -2.94 -13.31 1.31
N TYR A 509 -2.66 -13.81 2.50
CA TYR A 509 -1.83 -15.00 2.71
C TYR A 509 -2.45 -16.25 2.10
N SER A 510 -3.73 -16.52 2.36
CA SER A 510 -4.45 -17.65 1.76
C SER A 510 -4.46 -17.58 0.23
N TYR A 511 -4.73 -16.41 -0.35
CA TYR A 511 -4.62 -16.21 -1.80
C TYR A 511 -3.20 -16.49 -2.32
N MET A 512 -2.17 -15.90 -1.69
CA MET A 512 -0.78 -16.06 -2.12
C MET A 512 -0.25 -17.50 -1.94
N LYS A 513 -0.67 -18.21 -0.89
CA LYS A 513 -0.35 -19.63 -0.65
C LYS A 513 -1.02 -20.52 -1.70
N ASN A 514 -2.32 -20.33 -1.93
CA ASN A 514 -3.10 -21.10 -2.91
C ASN A 514 -2.68 -20.87 -4.37
N HIS A 515 -1.92 -19.81 -4.65
CA HIS A 515 -1.32 -19.53 -5.96
C HIS A 515 0.22 -19.66 -5.95
N GLN A 516 0.79 -20.29 -4.92
CA GLN A 516 2.23 -20.60 -4.78
C GLN A 516 3.16 -19.36 -4.88
N LEU A 517 2.61 -18.15 -4.65
CA LEU A 517 3.30 -16.86 -4.83
C LEU A 517 4.36 -16.61 -3.75
N ILE A 518 4.13 -17.13 -2.53
CA ILE A 518 5.11 -17.19 -1.44
C ILE A 518 5.85 -18.54 -1.44
N PRO A 519 7.09 -18.61 -0.93
CA PRO A 519 7.74 -19.90 -0.68
C PRO A 519 6.91 -20.78 0.25
N LEU A 520 6.79 -22.06 -0.08
CA LEU A 520 6.20 -23.07 0.81
C LEU A 520 7.25 -23.50 1.84
N GLU A 521 7.43 -22.67 2.86
CA GLU A 521 8.10 -23.09 4.09
C GLU A 521 7.17 -24.05 4.87
N ASP A 522 7.74 -25.15 5.33
CA ASP A 522 6.98 -26.24 5.96
C ASP A 522 6.44 -25.79 7.34
N LEU A 523 5.13 -25.91 7.54
CA LEU A 523 4.43 -25.43 8.73
C LEU A 523 4.60 -26.36 9.95
N SER A 524 5.45 -27.38 9.83
CA SER A 524 5.74 -28.42 10.82
C SER A 524 6.41 -27.95 12.13
N SER A 525 6.82 -26.67 12.22
CA SER A 525 7.37 -26.07 13.43
C SER A 525 6.38 -25.21 14.23
N ALA A 526 5.11 -25.14 13.83
CA ALA A 526 4.05 -24.43 14.56
C ALA A 526 3.38 -25.27 15.67
N ASN A 527 3.70 -26.57 15.77
CA ASN A 527 3.21 -27.50 16.80
C ASN A 527 4.37 -28.37 17.33
N ASN A 528 5.04 -27.92 18.39
CA ASN A 528 5.84 -28.71 19.35
C ASN A 528 6.06 -27.86 20.61
#